data_AF-A0AAW8B7P9-F1
#
_entry.id   AF-A0AAW8B7P9-F1
#
_cell.length_a   1.000
_cell.length_b   1.000
_cell.length_c   1.000
_cell.angle_alpha   90.00
_cell.angle_beta   90.00
_cell.angle_gamma   90.00
#
_symmetry.space_group_name_H-M   'P 1'
#
loop_
_entity.id
_entity.type
_entity.pdbx_description
1 polymer ?
#
loop_
_entity_poly.entity_id
_entity_poly.type
_entity_poly.pdbx_seq_one_letter_code
_entity_poly.pdbx_strand_id
1 'polypeptide(L)'
;MLFALVFAPVMSLAFMGKALAEDAQRWAVNMPKGVTPVSNAIYDIHMIIFWICVVIGVGVFAVMFYSMFAHRKSKGAVAANFHENTTAEIVWTVIPALLLIVMAVPATTALLDVYDTTEAEMDIKITGYQWKWQYEYLGEDVAFMSELTTPEEEIYNTAPKSQYYLQEVSQALVLPAKTKVRFLITAKDVIHSWWVVDLGVKKDAIPGLVNETWAYIEEPGIYRGECAELCGKGHAFMPIVVNVLPKEEYNAWLAKKKEEVAAERELAKKTFTLDELMAQGEAAYNRSCASCHGSNGEGIPGVFPGLKGSAIATGDVAAHLDIVVNGKAGTAMQAFGGQLSEVDLAAIITYERNAWGNSTGDLVQPLDVLKFKQGQ
;
A
#
# COMPACT_ATOMS: atom_id res chain seq x y z
N MET A 1 32.41 11.77 -45.70
CA MET A 1 31.65 10.51 -45.54
C MET A 1 32.34 9.47 -44.63
N LEU A 2 33.36 9.85 -43.83
CA LEU A 2 34.06 8.95 -42.89
C LEU A 2 33.84 9.27 -41.40
N PHE A 3 33.15 10.36 -41.06
CA PHE A 3 32.90 10.74 -39.66
C PHE A 3 31.60 10.16 -39.07
N ALA A 4 30.73 9.56 -39.88
CA ALA A 4 29.44 9.02 -39.44
C ALA A 4 29.49 7.54 -38.97
N LEU A 5 30.60 6.83 -39.21
CA LEU A 5 30.70 5.38 -38.96
C LEU A 5 31.32 5.04 -37.59
N VAL A 6 31.86 6.01 -36.85
CA VAL A 6 32.55 5.76 -35.57
C VAL A 6 31.66 6.01 -34.35
N PHE A 7 30.54 6.76 -34.51
CA PHE A 7 29.61 7.05 -33.40
C PHE A 7 28.40 6.10 -33.30
N ALA A 8 28.13 5.30 -34.34
CA ALA A 8 27.04 4.32 -34.33
C ALA A 8 27.23 3.18 -33.29
N PRO A 9 28.44 2.65 -33.03
CA PRO A 9 28.60 1.59 -32.03
C PRO A 9 28.49 2.12 -30.59
N VAL A 10 28.92 3.36 -30.35
CA VAL A 10 28.93 3.97 -28.99
C VAL A 10 27.51 4.31 -28.54
N MET A 11 26.63 4.76 -29.44
CA MET A 11 25.22 4.92 -29.12
C MET A 11 24.50 3.58 -28.88
N SER A 12 24.79 2.53 -29.66
CA SER A 12 24.20 1.20 -29.44
C SER A 12 24.62 0.55 -28.11
N LEU A 13 25.85 0.82 -27.64
CA LEU A 13 26.31 0.41 -26.31
C LEU A 13 25.61 1.15 -25.17
N ALA A 14 25.27 2.43 -25.36
CA ALA A 14 24.54 3.23 -24.35
C ALA A 14 23.07 2.80 -24.20
N PHE A 15 22.42 2.37 -25.29
CA PHE A 15 21.06 1.81 -25.24
C PHE A 15 21.02 0.38 -24.65
N MET A 16 22.03 -0.46 -24.93
CA MET A 16 22.17 -1.77 -24.28
C MET A 16 22.44 -1.65 -22.78
N GLY A 17 23.24 -0.66 -22.35
CA GLY A 17 23.53 -0.44 -20.92
C GLY A 17 22.31 -0.03 -20.08
N LYS A 18 21.35 0.70 -20.66
CA LYS A 18 20.11 1.09 -19.97
C LYS A 18 19.11 -0.07 -19.84
N ALA A 19 18.90 -0.82 -20.92
CA ALA A 19 18.02 -1.99 -20.89
C ALA A 19 18.54 -3.07 -19.92
N LEU A 20 19.86 -3.30 -19.89
CA LEU A 20 20.48 -4.23 -18.93
C LEU A 20 20.42 -3.72 -17.48
N ALA A 21 20.41 -2.40 -17.24
CA ALA A 21 20.29 -1.83 -15.90
C ALA A 21 18.85 -1.90 -15.36
N GLU A 22 17.84 -1.65 -16.21
CA GLU A 22 16.42 -1.84 -15.86
C GLU A 22 16.10 -3.32 -15.62
N ASP A 23 16.60 -4.23 -16.47
CA ASP A 23 16.47 -5.67 -16.24
C ASP A 23 17.25 -6.11 -14.98
N ALA A 24 18.45 -5.58 -14.72
CA ALA A 24 19.20 -5.90 -13.50
C ALA A 24 18.47 -5.48 -12.21
N GLN A 25 17.67 -4.41 -12.24
CA GLN A 25 16.80 -4.04 -11.11
C GLN A 25 15.64 -5.03 -10.94
N ARG A 26 15.02 -5.49 -12.03
CA ARG A 26 13.91 -6.46 -12.00
C ARG A 26 14.33 -7.86 -11.55
N TRP A 27 15.58 -8.25 -11.84
CA TRP A 27 16.20 -9.51 -11.42
C TRP A 27 17.14 -9.33 -10.23
N ALA A 28 17.06 -8.20 -9.51
CA ALA A 28 17.82 -8.00 -8.29
C ALA A 28 17.36 -9.02 -7.24
N VAL A 29 18.22 -9.99 -6.94
CA VAL A 29 17.94 -11.07 -5.98
C VAL A 29 18.24 -10.68 -4.53
N ASN A 30 18.79 -9.49 -4.30
CA ASN A 30 19.10 -9.00 -2.97
C ASN A 30 18.05 -7.97 -2.53
N MET A 31 17.92 -7.81 -1.20
CA MET A 31 17.15 -6.73 -0.63
C MET A 31 17.71 -5.38 -1.12
N PRO A 32 16.86 -4.43 -1.56
CA PRO A 32 17.34 -3.09 -1.94
C PRO A 32 17.86 -2.35 -0.72
N LYS A 33 18.82 -1.44 -0.94
CA LYS A 33 19.29 -0.52 0.09
C LYS A 33 18.36 0.69 0.09
N GLY A 34 17.69 0.93 1.21
CA GLY A 34 16.73 2.03 1.34
C GLY A 34 17.38 3.40 1.54
N VAL A 35 16.53 4.41 1.72
CA VAL A 35 16.89 5.84 1.78
C VAL A 35 16.77 6.47 3.16
N THR A 36 16.36 5.69 4.16
CA THR A 36 16.21 6.14 5.56
C THR A 36 17.30 5.55 6.45
N PRO A 37 17.65 6.19 7.59
CA PRO A 37 18.60 5.61 8.55
C PRO A 37 18.21 4.19 9.00
N VAL A 38 16.92 3.97 9.26
CA VAL A 38 16.35 2.66 9.64
C VAL A 38 16.54 1.62 8.53
N SER A 39 16.19 1.95 7.29
CA SER A 39 16.33 1.03 6.16
C SER A 39 17.79 0.63 5.90
N ASN A 40 18.74 1.55 6.10
CA ASN A 40 20.17 1.29 5.98
C ASN A 40 20.65 0.33 7.07
N ALA A 41 20.23 0.53 8.32
CA ALA A 41 20.55 -0.38 9.42
C ALA A 41 20.01 -1.80 9.19
N ILE A 42 18.77 -1.91 8.69
CA ILE A 42 18.17 -3.21 8.32
C ILE A 42 18.99 -3.89 7.21
N TYR A 43 19.38 -3.15 6.17
CA TYR A 43 20.20 -3.68 5.08
C TYR A 43 21.56 -4.18 5.58
N ASP A 44 22.25 -3.41 6.42
CA ASP A 44 23.57 -3.77 6.94
C ASP A 44 23.50 -5.02 7.82
N ILE A 45 22.48 -5.14 8.68
CA ILE A 45 22.24 -6.34 9.49
C ILE A 45 21.93 -7.55 8.59
N HIS A 46 21.07 -7.38 7.59
CA HIS A 46 20.77 -8.43 6.61
C HIS A 46 22.05 -8.93 5.92
N MET A 47 22.93 -8.02 5.47
CA MET A 47 24.16 -8.39 4.80
C MET A 47 25.16 -9.08 5.73
N ILE A 48 25.26 -8.67 6.99
CA ILE A 48 26.09 -9.36 8.00
C ILE A 48 25.59 -10.80 8.19
N ILE A 49 24.29 -10.99 8.42
CA ILE A 49 23.68 -12.32 8.62
C ILE A 49 23.84 -13.17 7.36
N PHE A 50 23.61 -12.59 6.18
CA PHE A 50 23.77 -13.26 4.90
C PHE A 50 25.19 -13.85 4.76
N TRP A 51 26.24 -13.06 5.02
CA TRP A 51 27.62 -13.55 4.91
C TRP A 51 27.97 -14.61 5.97
N ILE A 52 27.43 -14.51 7.18
CA ILE A 52 27.56 -15.57 8.19
C ILE A 52 26.95 -16.87 7.67
N CYS A 53 25.73 -16.81 7.12
CA CYS A 53 25.06 -17.96 6.51
C CYS A 53 25.86 -18.54 5.33
N VAL A 54 26.47 -17.70 4.48
CA VAL A 54 27.33 -18.14 3.38
C VAL A 54 28.56 -18.90 3.91
N VAL A 55 29.26 -18.38 4.92
CA VAL A 55 30.44 -19.03 5.50
C VAL A 55 30.07 -20.38 6.13
N ILE A 56 29.00 -20.43 6.92
CA ILE A 56 28.50 -21.67 7.53
C ILE A 56 28.10 -22.66 6.44
N GLY A 57 27.35 -22.20 5.43
CA GLY A 57 26.93 -23.01 4.30
C GLY A 57 28.12 -23.63 3.58
N VAL A 58 29.12 -22.83 3.19
CA VAL A 58 30.35 -23.32 2.57
C VAL A 58 31.04 -24.36 3.44
N GLY A 59 31.15 -24.14 4.76
CA GLY A 59 31.73 -25.10 5.70
C GLY A 59 30.98 -26.44 5.72
N VAL A 60 29.65 -26.41 5.88
CA VAL A 60 28.80 -27.60 5.92
C VAL A 60 28.84 -28.35 4.59
N PHE A 61 28.67 -27.64 3.46
CA PHE A 61 28.72 -28.25 2.13
C PHE A 61 30.10 -28.82 1.82
N ALA A 62 31.19 -28.16 2.22
CA ALA A 62 32.54 -28.70 2.03
C ALA A 62 32.74 -30.02 2.78
N VAL A 63 32.32 -30.10 4.05
CA VAL A 63 32.41 -31.34 4.85
C VAL A 63 31.53 -32.43 4.25
N MET A 64 30.32 -32.09 3.80
CA MET A 64 29.40 -33.04 3.17
C MET A 64 29.98 -33.57 1.84
N PHE A 65 30.44 -32.69 0.94
CA PHE A 65 31.06 -33.09 -0.33
C PHE A 65 32.34 -33.89 -0.12
N TYR A 66 33.17 -33.49 0.84
CA TYR A 66 34.35 -34.26 1.23
C TYR A 66 33.94 -35.66 1.70
N SER A 67 32.94 -35.76 2.58
CA SER A 67 32.48 -37.05 3.10
C SER A 67 31.93 -37.96 2.00
N MET A 68 31.12 -37.42 1.09
CA MET A 68 30.62 -38.16 -0.08
C MET A 68 31.74 -38.61 -1.01
N PHE A 69 32.80 -37.81 -1.18
CA PHE A 69 33.91 -38.13 -2.07
C PHE A 69 34.93 -39.10 -1.44
N ALA A 70 35.25 -38.93 -0.15
CA ALA A 70 36.28 -39.65 0.57
C ALA A 70 35.77 -40.97 1.18
N HIS A 71 34.57 -40.97 1.76
CA HIS A 71 34.00 -42.12 2.48
C HIS A 71 33.05 -42.97 1.63
N ARG A 72 33.05 -42.82 0.30
CA ARG A 72 32.23 -43.67 -0.57
C ARG A 72 32.75 -45.10 -0.66
N LYS A 73 31.83 -46.07 -0.65
CA LYS A 73 32.12 -47.51 -0.76
C LYS A 73 33.00 -47.87 -1.97
N SER A 74 32.83 -47.18 -3.11
CA SER A 74 33.60 -47.44 -4.33
C SER A 74 35.09 -47.12 -4.22
N LYS A 75 35.52 -46.36 -3.21
CA LYS A 75 36.94 -46.13 -2.90
C LYS A 75 37.52 -47.13 -1.90
N GLY A 76 36.74 -48.14 -1.49
CA GLY A 76 37.16 -49.09 -0.45
C GLY A 76 37.15 -48.49 0.95
N ALA A 77 36.40 -47.41 1.19
CA ALA A 77 36.24 -46.84 2.52
C ALA A 77 35.58 -47.86 3.47
N VAL A 78 36.23 -48.11 4.61
CA VAL A 78 35.71 -48.96 5.70
C VAL A 78 35.13 -48.04 6.77
N ALA A 79 33.93 -48.35 7.26
CA ALA A 79 33.28 -47.55 8.29
C ALA A 79 34.07 -47.61 9.61
N ALA A 80 34.29 -46.46 10.22
CA ALA A 80 34.85 -46.37 11.56
C ALA A 80 33.76 -46.69 12.61
N ASN A 81 34.13 -47.32 13.72
CA ASN A 81 33.24 -47.63 14.84
C ASN A 81 33.43 -46.59 15.96
N PHE A 82 32.67 -45.51 15.90
CA PHE A 82 32.51 -44.54 16.99
C PHE A 82 31.03 -44.17 17.08
N HIS A 83 30.57 -43.80 18.27
CA HIS A 83 29.15 -43.46 18.50
C HIS A 83 28.94 -42.00 18.89
N GLU A 84 29.91 -41.38 19.57
CA GLU A 84 29.80 -40.00 20.04
C GLU A 84 31.19 -39.38 20.22
N ASN A 85 31.20 -38.05 20.36
CA ASN A 85 32.36 -37.29 20.76
C ASN A 85 31.88 -36.07 21.56
N THR A 86 31.93 -36.17 22.89
CA THR A 86 31.48 -35.11 23.80
C THR A 86 32.16 -33.76 23.53
N THR A 87 33.44 -33.77 23.13
CA THR A 87 34.15 -32.53 22.79
C THR A 87 33.58 -31.90 21.52
N ALA A 88 33.32 -32.67 20.47
CA ALA A 88 32.69 -32.17 19.25
C ALA A 88 31.27 -31.65 19.54
N GLU A 89 30.55 -32.34 20.42
CA GLU A 89 29.22 -31.95 20.87
C GLU A 89 29.21 -30.60 21.59
N ILE A 90 30.13 -30.40 22.53
CA ILE A 90 30.28 -29.12 23.22
C ILE A 90 30.62 -28.01 22.21
N VAL A 91 31.56 -28.27 21.28
CA VAL A 91 32.01 -27.27 20.31
C VAL A 91 30.87 -26.82 19.40
N TRP A 92 30.12 -27.74 18.80
CA TRP A 92 29.03 -27.39 17.89
C TRP A 92 27.78 -26.84 18.58
N THR A 93 27.71 -26.89 19.91
CA THR A 93 26.61 -26.30 20.70
C THR A 93 27.00 -24.91 21.16
N VAL A 94 28.21 -24.76 21.71
CA VAL A 94 28.70 -23.48 22.25
C VAL A 94 28.95 -22.46 21.14
N ILE A 95 29.53 -22.87 20.00
CA ILE A 95 29.83 -21.93 18.90
C ILE A 95 28.55 -21.27 18.35
N PRO A 96 27.49 -22.01 17.95
CA PRO A 96 26.25 -21.38 17.50
C PRO A 96 25.57 -20.54 18.59
N ALA A 97 25.62 -20.97 19.85
CA ALA A 97 25.04 -20.20 20.96
C ALA A 97 25.73 -18.83 21.12
N LEU A 98 27.07 -18.80 21.11
CA LEU A 98 27.84 -17.54 21.17
C LEU A 98 27.61 -16.66 19.95
N LEU A 99 27.52 -17.27 18.76
CA LEU A 99 27.25 -16.57 17.51
C LEU A 99 25.89 -15.84 17.58
N LEU A 100 24.83 -16.51 18.06
CA LEU A 100 23.52 -15.88 18.27
C LEU A 100 23.56 -14.74 19.30
N ILE A 101 24.28 -14.90 20.41
CA ILE A 101 24.42 -13.84 21.43
C ILE A 101 25.09 -12.59 20.83
N VAL A 102 26.15 -12.76 20.05
CA VAL A 102 26.85 -11.64 19.41
C VAL A 102 25.95 -10.92 18.41
N MET A 103 25.16 -11.65 17.62
CA MET A 103 24.23 -11.07 16.64
C MET A 103 23.04 -10.34 17.27
N ALA A 104 22.66 -10.70 18.50
CA ALA A 104 21.52 -10.09 19.18
C ALA A 104 21.74 -8.59 19.49
N VAL A 105 22.98 -8.15 19.71
CA VAL A 105 23.29 -6.76 20.08
C VAL A 105 22.91 -5.77 18.98
N PRO A 106 23.47 -5.82 17.74
CA PRO A 106 23.10 -4.89 16.69
C PRO A 106 21.62 -4.99 16.29
N ALA A 107 21.06 -6.21 16.31
CA ALA A 107 19.63 -6.42 16.02
C ALA A 107 18.73 -5.72 17.05
N THR A 108 19.05 -5.80 18.34
CA THR A 108 18.26 -5.15 19.40
C THR A 108 18.36 -3.63 19.32
N THR A 109 19.55 -3.08 19.07
CA THR A 109 19.72 -1.62 18.91
C THR A 109 18.88 -1.09 17.75
N ALA A 110 18.99 -1.70 16.57
CA ALA A 110 18.19 -1.29 15.41
C ALA A 110 16.68 -1.45 15.67
N LEU A 111 16.27 -2.49 16.40
CA LEU A 111 14.87 -2.70 16.77
C LEU A 111 14.35 -1.58 17.69
N LEU A 112 15.14 -1.14 18.66
CA LEU A 112 14.77 -0.03 19.54
C LEU A 112 14.57 1.27 18.74
N ASP A 113 15.45 1.56 17.78
CA ASP A 113 15.32 2.74 16.91
C ASP A 113 14.03 2.70 16.07
N VAL A 114 13.69 1.53 15.52
CA VAL A 114 12.43 1.32 14.76
C VAL A 114 11.20 1.63 15.63
N TYR A 115 11.22 1.26 16.90
CA TYR A 115 10.08 1.47 17.82
C TYR A 115 10.04 2.86 18.45
N ASP A 116 11.07 3.70 18.31
CA ASP A 116 11.07 5.05 18.85
C ASP A 116 10.26 6.02 17.97
N THR A 117 8.96 6.04 18.20
CA THR A 117 8.01 6.96 17.54
C THR A 117 7.92 8.34 18.20
N THR A 118 8.75 8.63 19.21
CA THR A 118 8.69 9.90 19.96
C THR A 118 9.26 11.07 19.15
N GLU A 119 8.98 12.31 19.56
CA GLU A 119 9.51 13.55 18.95
C GLU A 119 9.27 13.65 17.43
N ALA A 120 8.11 13.19 16.95
CA ALA A 120 7.70 13.39 15.58
C ALA A 120 7.30 14.85 15.32
N GLU A 121 7.71 15.40 14.17
CA GLU A 121 7.36 16.75 13.74
C GLU A 121 6.00 16.80 13.04
N MET A 122 5.51 15.66 12.56
CA MET A 122 4.26 15.53 11.80
C MET A 122 3.65 14.15 12.00
N ASP A 123 2.31 14.12 12.10
CA ASP A 123 1.53 12.89 12.18
C ASP A 123 0.65 12.72 10.93
N ILE A 124 0.79 11.58 10.27
CA ILE A 124 -0.07 11.16 9.17
C ILE A 124 -0.84 9.91 9.60
N LYS A 125 -2.16 9.97 9.56
CA LYS A 125 -2.99 8.79 9.74
C LYS A 125 -3.24 8.12 8.40
N ILE A 126 -2.93 6.83 8.35
CA ILE A 126 -3.07 5.97 7.18
C ILE A 126 -4.16 4.97 7.48
N THR A 127 -5.20 4.93 6.64
CA THR A 127 -6.30 3.98 6.80
C THR A 127 -6.40 3.08 5.58
N GLY A 128 -6.30 1.77 5.78
CA GLY A 128 -6.50 0.76 4.73
C GLY A 128 -7.98 0.48 4.47
N TYR A 129 -8.32 0.37 3.19
CA TYR A 129 -9.62 -0.05 2.65
C TYR A 129 -9.38 -1.05 1.52
N GLN A 130 -10.32 -1.96 1.24
CA GLN A 130 -10.28 -2.79 0.04
C GLN A 130 -10.70 -1.94 -1.17
N TRP A 131 -9.84 -1.63 -2.14
CA TRP A 131 -8.38 -1.82 -2.21
C TRP A 131 -7.71 -0.49 -2.53
N LYS A 132 -7.49 0.31 -1.48
CA LYS A 132 -6.99 1.68 -1.53
C LYS A 132 -6.55 2.18 -0.15
N TRP A 133 -5.86 3.31 -0.14
CA TRP A 133 -5.34 3.92 1.08
C TRP A 133 -5.94 5.32 1.26
N GLN A 134 -6.33 5.64 2.49
CA GLN A 134 -6.64 7.01 2.88
C GLN A 134 -5.46 7.60 3.64
N TYR A 135 -5.13 8.85 3.33
CA TYR A 135 -4.15 9.65 4.06
C TYR A 135 -4.83 10.85 4.70
N GLU A 136 -4.62 11.03 5.99
CA GLU A 136 -5.14 12.14 6.78
C GLU A 136 -3.97 12.85 7.48
N TYR A 137 -3.80 14.13 7.17
CA TYR A 137 -2.76 15.00 7.74
C TYR A 137 -3.30 15.61 9.02
N LEU A 138 -2.89 15.07 10.17
CA LEU A 138 -3.46 15.48 11.45
C LEU A 138 -3.07 16.91 11.78
N GLY A 139 -4.07 17.73 12.15
CA GLY A 139 -3.90 19.15 12.41
C GLY A 139 -3.97 20.05 11.17
N GLU A 140 -4.01 19.48 9.96
CA GLU A 140 -3.99 20.24 8.71
C GLU A 140 -5.33 20.26 7.97
N ASP A 141 -6.37 19.58 8.48
CA ASP A 141 -7.69 19.44 7.85
C ASP A 141 -7.68 18.85 6.42
N VAL A 142 -6.58 18.17 6.05
CA VAL A 142 -6.40 17.55 4.73
C VAL A 142 -6.55 16.04 4.85
N ALA A 143 -7.48 15.47 4.10
CA ALA A 143 -7.63 14.03 3.94
C ALA A 143 -8.02 13.68 2.51
N PHE A 144 -7.51 12.57 1.98
CA PHE A 144 -7.86 12.10 0.63
C PHE A 144 -7.65 10.59 0.46
N MET A 145 -8.34 10.04 -0.55
CA MET A 145 -8.19 8.65 -1.00
C MET A 145 -7.14 8.55 -2.10
N SER A 146 -6.38 7.45 -2.06
CA SER A 146 -5.35 7.07 -3.01
C SER A 146 -5.68 5.69 -3.57
N GLU A 147 -5.96 5.64 -4.87
CA GLU A 147 -6.44 4.45 -5.56
C GLU A 147 -5.56 4.17 -6.78
N LEU A 148 -5.47 2.90 -7.18
CA LEU A 148 -4.73 2.50 -8.38
C LEU A 148 -5.26 3.21 -9.63
N THR A 149 -4.37 3.73 -10.47
CA THR A 149 -4.73 4.39 -11.75
C THR A 149 -4.47 3.55 -12.99
N THR A 150 -3.86 2.37 -12.84
CA THR A 150 -3.59 1.48 -13.98
C THR A 150 -4.90 1.13 -14.72
N PRO A 151 -5.00 1.41 -16.03
CA PRO A 151 -6.18 1.09 -16.81
C PRO A 151 -6.48 -0.41 -16.86
N GLU A 152 -7.77 -0.77 -16.93
CA GLU A 152 -8.19 -2.17 -17.08
C GLU A 152 -7.57 -2.83 -18.31
N GLU A 153 -7.37 -2.07 -19.40
CA GLU A 153 -6.77 -2.59 -20.63
C GLU A 153 -5.33 -3.08 -20.42
N GLU A 154 -4.55 -2.42 -19.55
CA GLU A 154 -3.21 -2.89 -19.18
C GLU A 154 -3.28 -4.16 -18.31
N ILE A 155 -4.26 -4.22 -17.41
CA ILE A 155 -4.47 -5.34 -16.48
C ILE A 155 -4.88 -6.61 -17.25
N TYR A 156 -5.80 -6.48 -18.20
CA TYR A 156 -6.29 -7.59 -19.03
C TYR A 156 -5.42 -7.87 -20.26
N ASN A 157 -4.25 -7.23 -20.35
CA ASN A 157 -3.28 -7.39 -21.44
C ASN A 157 -3.87 -7.07 -22.83
N THR A 158 -4.83 -6.16 -22.90
CA THR A 158 -5.37 -5.63 -24.17
C THR A 158 -4.65 -4.34 -24.60
N ALA A 159 -3.85 -3.74 -23.72
CA ALA A 159 -2.92 -2.64 -24.00
C ALA A 159 -1.49 -2.94 -23.46
N PRO A 160 -0.44 -2.30 -24.01
CA PRO A 160 0.91 -2.40 -23.47
C PRO A 160 0.97 -1.86 -22.04
N LYS A 161 1.73 -2.53 -21.18
CA LYS A 161 1.93 -2.11 -19.77
C LYS A 161 2.87 -0.92 -19.70
N SER A 162 2.49 0.09 -18.92
CA SER A 162 3.34 1.24 -18.60
C SER A 162 4.52 0.85 -17.71
N GLN A 163 5.52 1.75 -17.63
CA GLN A 163 6.71 1.54 -16.79
C GLN A 163 6.36 1.28 -15.32
N TYR A 164 5.31 1.92 -14.82
CA TYR A 164 4.85 1.84 -13.43
C TYR A 164 3.52 1.07 -13.32
N TYR A 165 3.34 0.06 -14.17
CA TYR A 165 2.18 -0.83 -14.15
C TYR A 165 1.92 -1.37 -12.73
N LEU A 166 0.69 -1.17 -12.23
CA LEU A 166 0.25 -1.48 -10.86
C LEU A 166 0.89 -0.68 -9.73
N GLN A 167 1.65 0.38 -10.03
CA GLN A 167 2.40 1.14 -9.03
C GLN A 167 2.09 2.64 -9.01
N GLU A 168 1.11 3.08 -9.80
CA GLU A 168 0.66 4.48 -9.83
C GLU A 168 -0.69 4.65 -9.13
N VAL A 169 -0.85 5.80 -8.49
CA VAL A 169 -2.04 6.13 -7.71
C VAL A 169 -2.65 7.46 -8.16
N SER A 170 -3.92 7.63 -7.82
CA SER A 170 -4.68 8.84 -8.11
C SER A 170 -4.15 10.05 -7.33
N GLN A 171 -3.75 9.84 -6.07
CA GLN A 171 -3.13 10.85 -5.21
C GLN A 171 -1.99 10.23 -4.38
N ALA A 172 -0.78 10.75 -4.52
CA ALA A 172 0.37 10.31 -3.72
C ALA A 172 0.35 10.92 -2.31
N LEU A 173 0.87 10.18 -1.33
CA LEU A 173 1.18 10.74 -0.01
C LEU A 173 2.36 11.70 -0.15
N VAL A 174 2.15 12.99 0.10
CA VAL A 174 3.21 14.00 -0.03
C VAL A 174 3.82 14.31 1.34
N LEU A 175 5.14 14.20 1.48
CA LEU A 175 5.85 14.42 2.74
C LEU A 175 7.00 15.44 2.56
N PRO A 176 7.35 16.20 3.61
CA PRO A 176 8.55 17.04 3.58
C PRO A 176 9.82 16.22 3.86
N ALA A 177 10.87 16.44 3.08
CA ALA A 177 12.20 15.90 3.37
C ALA A 177 12.74 16.44 4.70
N LYS A 178 13.68 15.70 5.32
CA LYS A 178 14.37 16.06 6.57
C LYS A 178 13.40 16.41 7.70
N THR A 179 12.38 15.57 7.83
CA THR A 179 11.31 15.70 8.84
C THR A 179 11.02 14.32 9.39
N LYS A 180 10.95 14.17 10.72
CA LYS A 180 10.50 12.92 11.33
C LYS A 180 8.98 12.85 11.25
N VAL A 181 8.45 11.98 10.38
CA VAL A 181 7.01 11.76 10.21
C VAL A 181 6.61 10.48 10.92
N ARG A 182 5.63 10.58 11.82
CA ARG A 182 4.99 9.42 12.46
C ARG A 182 3.74 9.04 11.69
N PHE A 183 3.60 7.74 11.43
CA PHE A 183 2.47 7.15 10.75
C PHE A 183 1.59 6.42 11.76
N LEU A 184 0.31 6.80 11.82
CA LEU A 184 -0.73 6.13 12.59
C LEU A 184 -1.54 5.25 11.65
N ILE A 185 -1.32 3.95 11.68
CA ILE A 185 -1.78 3.01 10.66
C ILE A 185 -2.91 2.14 11.23
N THR A 186 -4.05 2.14 10.55
CA THR A 186 -5.25 1.35 10.89
C THR A 186 -6.02 0.95 9.63
N ALA A 187 -7.13 0.22 9.77
CA ALA A 187 -7.99 -0.17 8.67
C ALA A 187 -9.48 -0.05 9.03
N LYS A 188 -10.34 0.01 8.00
CA LYS A 188 -11.81 0.05 8.19
C LYS A 188 -12.53 -1.25 7.88
N ASP A 189 -11.89 -2.17 7.16
CA ASP A 189 -12.50 -3.42 6.73
C ASP A 189 -11.73 -4.67 7.20
N VAL A 190 -10.68 -5.06 6.47
CA VAL A 190 -9.85 -6.23 6.75
C VAL A 190 -8.44 -5.79 7.14
N ILE A 191 -7.58 -6.75 7.46
CA ILE A 191 -6.16 -6.44 7.73
C ILE A 191 -5.48 -6.13 6.39
N HIS A 192 -4.72 -5.04 6.37
CA HIS A 192 -3.77 -4.68 5.31
C HIS A 192 -2.38 -4.52 5.91
N SER A 193 -1.35 -4.25 5.11
CA SER A 193 -0.05 -3.83 5.63
C SER A 193 0.54 -2.76 4.73
N TRP A 194 0.81 -1.59 5.29
CA TRP A 194 1.42 -0.48 4.56
C TRP A 194 2.93 -0.73 4.51
N TRP A 195 3.48 -0.93 3.30
CA TRP A 195 4.89 -1.25 3.11
C TRP A 195 5.52 -0.41 2.01
N VAL A 196 6.50 0.42 2.38
CA VAL A 196 7.36 1.14 1.43
C VAL A 196 8.80 0.70 1.66
N VAL A 197 9.32 -0.13 0.75
CA VAL A 197 10.59 -0.84 0.92
C VAL A 197 11.76 0.13 1.10
N ASP A 198 11.83 1.17 0.27
CA ASP A 198 12.89 2.18 0.33
C ASP A 198 12.91 2.92 1.66
N LEU A 199 11.77 3.01 2.35
CA LEU A 199 11.68 3.67 3.65
C LEU A 199 12.04 2.73 4.80
N GLY A 200 12.08 1.42 4.57
CA GLY A 200 12.24 0.42 5.62
C GLY A 200 11.01 0.30 6.54
N VAL A 201 9.86 0.82 6.11
CA VAL A 201 8.63 0.85 6.91
C VAL A 201 7.65 -0.20 6.40
N LYS A 202 7.41 -1.23 7.21
CA LYS A 202 6.28 -2.15 7.06
C LYS A 202 5.49 -2.18 8.36
N LYS A 203 4.19 -1.91 8.31
CA LYS A 203 3.32 -2.06 9.48
C LYS A 203 1.91 -2.45 9.07
N ASP A 204 1.33 -3.36 9.84
CA ASP A 204 -0.01 -3.87 9.59
C ASP A 204 -1.06 -2.80 9.97
N ALA A 205 -2.06 -2.66 9.11
CA ALA A 205 -3.25 -1.86 9.28
C ALA A 205 -4.37 -2.78 9.76
N ILE A 206 -4.69 -2.72 11.06
CA ILE A 206 -5.61 -3.66 11.70
C ILE A 206 -6.89 -2.93 12.11
N PRO A 207 -8.10 -3.40 11.71
CA PRO A 207 -9.35 -2.80 12.15
C PRO A 207 -9.48 -2.78 13.67
N GLY A 208 -9.80 -1.62 14.24
CA GLY A 208 -9.97 -1.44 15.68
C GLY A 208 -8.69 -1.23 16.49
N LEU A 209 -7.51 -1.21 15.84
CA LEU A 209 -6.22 -0.91 16.45
C LEU A 209 -5.49 0.16 15.64
N VAL A 210 -4.79 1.06 16.33
CA VAL A 210 -3.89 2.03 15.69
C VAL A 210 -2.46 1.61 15.98
N ASN A 211 -1.76 1.20 14.93
CA ASN A 211 -0.35 0.89 14.99
C ASN A 211 0.48 2.15 14.69
N GLU A 212 1.64 2.27 15.32
CA GLU A 212 2.57 3.38 15.06
C GLU A 212 3.86 2.88 14.42
N THR A 213 4.43 3.73 13.57
CA THR A 213 5.77 3.62 13.00
C THR A 213 6.21 5.01 12.53
N TRP A 214 7.44 5.17 12.04
CA TRP A 214 7.95 6.47 11.61
C TRP A 214 8.92 6.34 10.45
N ALA A 215 9.15 7.45 9.74
CA ALA A 215 10.24 7.58 8.78
C ALA A 215 10.89 8.96 8.87
N TYR A 216 12.19 9.01 8.59
CA TYR A 216 12.94 10.23 8.33
C TYR A 216 13.63 10.08 6.98
N ILE A 217 13.24 10.92 6.02
CA ILE A 217 13.64 10.80 4.62
C ILE A 217 14.50 12.00 4.24
N GLU A 218 15.76 11.77 3.92
CA GLU A 218 16.73 12.85 3.68
C GLU A 218 16.60 13.46 2.29
N GLU A 219 16.43 12.60 1.28
CA GLU A 219 16.44 12.97 -0.12
C GLU A 219 15.00 13.14 -0.65
N PRO A 220 14.68 14.26 -1.32
CA PRO A 220 13.45 14.36 -2.09
C PRO A 220 13.39 13.31 -3.21
N GLY A 221 12.20 12.81 -3.50
CA GLY A 221 12.00 11.77 -4.49
C GLY A 221 10.64 11.09 -4.42
N ILE A 222 10.39 10.19 -5.36
CA ILE A 222 9.17 9.37 -5.40
C ILE A 222 9.53 7.95 -4.99
N TYR A 223 8.91 7.48 -3.91
CA TYR A 223 9.08 6.14 -3.36
C TYR A 223 7.79 5.35 -3.52
N ARG A 224 7.91 4.09 -3.93
CA ARG A 224 6.77 3.22 -4.21
C ARG A 224 6.70 2.09 -3.19
N GLY A 225 5.49 1.69 -2.88
CA GLY A 225 5.17 0.63 -1.94
C GLY A 225 3.95 -0.14 -2.35
N GLU A 226 3.64 -1.18 -1.59
CA GLU A 226 2.56 -2.11 -1.87
C GLU A 226 1.86 -2.53 -0.57
N CYS A 227 0.64 -3.04 -0.70
CA CYS A 227 0.02 -3.77 0.41
C CYS A 227 0.75 -5.10 0.63
N ALA A 228 1.18 -5.36 1.86
CA ALA A 228 1.99 -6.52 2.22
C ALA A 228 1.26 -7.53 3.14
N GLU A 229 -0.08 -7.49 3.19
CA GLU A 229 -0.93 -8.44 3.91
C GLU A 229 -2.12 -8.81 3.04
N LEU A 230 -2.41 -10.11 2.90
CA LEU A 230 -3.44 -10.59 1.97
C LEU A 230 -4.84 -10.08 2.37
N CYS A 231 -5.36 -9.13 1.61
CA CYS A 231 -6.62 -8.43 1.91
C CYS A 231 -7.75 -8.70 0.91
N GLY A 232 -7.66 -9.77 0.12
CA GLY A 232 -8.70 -10.23 -0.80
C GLY A 232 -8.32 -10.10 -2.29
N LYS A 233 -9.34 -10.15 -3.18
CA LYS A 233 -9.16 -10.26 -4.64
C LYS A 233 -8.28 -9.13 -5.23
N GLY A 234 -8.48 -7.90 -4.77
CA GLY A 234 -7.73 -6.73 -5.22
C GLY A 234 -6.42 -6.48 -4.44
N HIS A 235 -5.92 -7.44 -3.66
CA HIS A 235 -4.72 -7.27 -2.83
C HIS A 235 -3.51 -6.72 -3.61
N ALA A 236 -3.30 -7.21 -4.84
CA ALA A 236 -2.20 -6.77 -5.70
C ALA A 236 -2.48 -5.46 -6.48
N PHE A 237 -3.58 -4.76 -6.17
CA PHE A 237 -4.09 -3.60 -6.91
C PHE A 237 -4.30 -2.38 -6.00
N MET A 238 -3.51 -2.27 -4.93
CA MET A 238 -3.56 -1.13 -3.99
C MET A 238 -2.17 -0.62 -3.62
N PRO A 239 -1.44 -0.08 -4.61
CA PRO A 239 -0.09 0.42 -4.40
C PRO A 239 -0.07 1.67 -3.54
N ILE A 240 1.14 2.04 -3.14
CA ILE A 240 1.46 3.24 -2.37
C ILE A 240 2.46 4.05 -3.17
N VAL A 241 2.21 5.36 -3.29
CA VAL A 241 3.20 6.31 -3.79
C VAL A 241 3.41 7.37 -2.73
N VAL A 242 4.67 7.55 -2.34
CA VAL A 242 5.12 8.61 -1.43
C VAL A 242 5.97 9.59 -2.23
N ASN A 243 5.52 10.84 -2.31
CA ASN A 243 6.25 11.94 -2.96
C ASN A 243 6.88 12.83 -1.89
N VAL A 244 8.20 12.76 -1.76
CA VAL A 244 8.95 13.55 -0.79
C VAL A 244 9.47 14.80 -1.47
N LEU A 245 9.07 15.97 -0.94
CA LEU A 245 9.40 17.27 -1.49
C LEU A 245 10.37 18.02 -0.57
N PRO A 246 11.18 18.96 -1.09
CA PRO A 246 11.83 19.97 -0.27
C PRO A 246 10.79 20.71 0.59
N LYS A 247 11.17 21.13 1.81
CA LYS A 247 10.23 21.74 2.78
C LYS A 247 9.44 22.92 2.20
N GLU A 248 10.07 23.76 1.37
CA GLU A 248 9.39 24.90 0.73
C GLU A 248 8.30 24.47 -0.26
N GLU A 249 8.61 23.48 -1.11
CA GLU A 249 7.65 22.92 -2.08
C GLU A 249 6.52 22.16 -1.37
N TYR A 250 6.83 21.44 -0.29
CA TYR A 250 5.83 20.80 0.56
C TYR A 250 4.85 21.82 1.12
N ASN A 251 5.34 22.95 1.67
CA ASN A 251 4.48 23.99 2.22
C ASN A 251 3.58 24.62 1.15
N ALA A 252 4.10 24.85 -0.05
CA ALA A 252 3.31 25.35 -1.18
C ALA A 252 2.24 24.33 -1.62
N TRP A 253 2.59 23.05 -1.69
CA TRP A 253 1.66 21.97 -1.98
C TRP A 253 0.54 21.90 -0.93
N LEU A 254 0.90 21.94 0.35
CA LEU A 254 -0.05 21.86 1.46
C LEU A 254 -1.03 23.03 1.46
N ALA A 255 -0.55 24.25 1.22
CA ALA A 255 -1.39 25.43 1.10
C ALA A 255 -2.42 25.28 -0.03
N LYS A 256 -1.97 24.87 -1.23
CA LYS A 256 -2.87 24.60 -2.36
C LYS A 256 -3.88 23.49 -2.04
N LYS A 257 -3.44 22.41 -1.39
CA LYS A 257 -4.31 21.28 -1.05
C LYS A 257 -5.41 21.70 -0.07
N LYS A 258 -5.09 22.57 0.89
CA LYS A 258 -6.09 23.15 1.81
C LYS A 258 -7.11 24.02 1.07
N GLU A 259 -6.70 24.80 0.07
CA GLU A 259 -7.62 25.57 -0.77
C GLU A 259 -8.58 24.67 -1.55
N GLU A 260 -8.09 23.57 -2.13
CA GLU A 260 -8.91 22.57 -2.82
C GLU A 260 -9.96 21.96 -1.87
N VAL A 261 -9.54 21.52 -0.68
CA VAL A 261 -10.45 20.97 0.34
C VAL A 261 -11.47 22.01 0.81
N ALA A 262 -11.06 23.27 0.99
CA ALA A 262 -11.97 24.35 1.34
C ALA A 262 -13.00 24.60 0.24
N ALA A 263 -12.59 24.58 -1.04
CA ALA A 263 -13.49 24.74 -2.17
C ALA A 263 -14.52 23.60 -2.26
N GLU A 264 -14.12 22.35 -2.00
CA GLU A 264 -15.04 21.20 -1.92
C GLU A 264 -16.04 21.36 -0.75
N ARG A 265 -15.59 21.82 0.42
CA ARG A 265 -16.47 22.11 1.55
C ARG A 265 -17.49 23.22 1.24
N GLU A 266 -17.10 24.24 0.47
CA GLU A 266 -18.04 25.27 0.01
C GLU A 266 -19.03 24.71 -1.03
N LEU A 267 -18.58 23.78 -1.88
CA LEU A 267 -19.46 23.09 -2.82
C LEU A 267 -20.54 22.30 -2.08
N ALA A 268 -20.21 21.67 -0.96
CA ALA A 268 -21.16 20.94 -0.12
C ALA A 268 -22.25 21.83 0.52
N LYS A 269 -22.09 23.16 0.50
CA LYS A 269 -23.12 24.11 0.99
C LYS A 269 -24.07 24.59 -0.11
N LYS A 270 -23.78 24.28 -1.38
CA LYS A 270 -24.65 24.65 -2.50
C LYS A 270 -25.87 23.74 -2.56
N THR A 271 -26.97 24.30 -3.03
CA THR A 271 -28.17 23.53 -3.39
C THR A 271 -28.08 23.11 -4.84
N PHE A 272 -28.23 21.82 -5.09
CA PHE A 272 -28.20 21.23 -6.43
C PHE A 272 -29.62 20.88 -6.88
N THR A 273 -29.85 21.00 -8.18
CA THR A 273 -31.09 20.54 -8.82
C THR A 273 -31.12 19.02 -8.96
N LEU A 274 -32.31 18.46 -9.17
CA LEU A 274 -32.47 17.03 -9.41
C LEU A 274 -31.66 16.58 -10.65
N ASP A 275 -31.74 17.34 -11.75
CA ASP A 275 -31.04 16.98 -12.99
C ASP A 275 -29.51 16.96 -12.81
N GLU A 276 -28.95 17.92 -12.06
CA GLU A 276 -27.52 17.95 -11.73
C GLU A 276 -27.10 16.74 -10.89
N LEU A 277 -27.86 16.42 -9.83
CA LEU A 277 -27.56 15.28 -8.97
C LEU A 277 -27.79 13.94 -9.66
N MET A 278 -28.77 13.84 -10.56
CA MET A 278 -28.98 12.63 -11.37
C MET A 278 -27.80 12.39 -12.31
N ALA A 279 -27.33 13.41 -13.02
CA ALA A 279 -26.20 13.29 -13.94
C ALA A 279 -24.89 12.98 -13.21
N GLN A 280 -24.59 13.69 -12.13
CA GLN A 280 -23.41 13.43 -11.31
C GLN A 280 -23.50 12.08 -10.60
N GLY A 281 -24.68 11.74 -10.08
CA GLY A 281 -24.95 10.51 -9.35
C GLY A 281 -24.79 9.28 -10.21
N GLU A 282 -25.25 9.30 -11.46
CA GLU A 282 -25.01 8.23 -12.43
C GLU A 282 -23.52 7.98 -12.64
N ALA A 283 -22.76 9.05 -12.86
CA ALA A 283 -21.32 8.94 -13.07
C ALA A 283 -20.60 8.40 -11.82
N ALA A 284 -20.96 8.89 -10.63
CA ALA A 284 -20.36 8.47 -9.36
C ALA A 284 -20.76 7.03 -8.96
N TYR A 285 -22.01 6.65 -9.21
CA TYR A 285 -22.55 5.30 -9.02
C TYR A 285 -21.83 4.29 -9.90
N ASN A 286 -21.65 4.60 -11.18
CA ASN A 286 -20.96 3.69 -12.11
C ASN A 286 -19.49 3.45 -11.73
N ARG A 287 -18.85 4.44 -11.11
CA ARG A 287 -17.47 4.30 -10.60
C ARG A 287 -17.40 3.47 -9.30
N SER A 288 -18.34 3.66 -8.38
CA SER A 288 -18.16 3.21 -6.99
C SER A 288 -19.07 2.05 -6.58
N CYS A 289 -20.22 1.90 -7.23
CA CYS A 289 -21.33 1.06 -6.75
C CYS A 289 -21.71 -0.03 -7.75
N ALA A 290 -21.63 0.26 -9.06
CA ALA A 290 -22.10 -0.62 -10.14
C ALA A 290 -21.37 -1.97 -10.22
N SER A 291 -20.12 -2.07 -9.72
CA SER A 291 -19.38 -3.33 -9.67
C SER A 291 -20.07 -4.40 -8.80
N CYS A 292 -20.81 -3.98 -7.77
CA CYS A 292 -21.55 -4.85 -6.87
C CYS A 292 -23.05 -4.82 -7.16
N HIS A 293 -23.62 -3.65 -7.45
CA HIS A 293 -25.06 -3.46 -7.62
C HIS A 293 -25.55 -3.51 -9.07
N GLY A 294 -24.64 -3.66 -10.05
CA GLY A 294 -24.94 -3.61 -11.48
C GLY A 294 -25.20 -2.20 -11.98
N SER A 295 -24.87 -1.88 -13.23
CA SER A 295 -25.08 -0.53 -13.81
C SER A 295 -26.57 -0.13 -13.86
N ASN A 296 -27.45 -1.12 -13.87
CA ASN A 296 -28.91 -0.99 -13.88
C ASN A 296 -29.56 -1.30 -12.51
N GLY A 297 -28.77 -1.40 -11.44
CA GLY A 297 -29.24 -1.57 -10.06
C GLY A 297 -29.87 -2.93 -9.74
N GLU A 298 -29.64 -3.96 -10.56
CA GLU A 298 -30.25 -5.30 -10.37
C GLU A 298 -29.49 -6.19 -9.36
N GLY A 299 -28.27 -5.81 -9.00
CA GLY A 299 -27.38 -6.58 -8.14
C GLY A 299 -26.84 -7.84 -8.82
N ILE A 300 -26.19 -8.70 -8.03
CA ILE A 300 -25.72 -10.02 -8.47
C ILE A 300 -26.48 -11.06 -7.65
N PRO A 301 -27.41 -11.83 -8.25
CA PRO A 301 -28.23 -12.79 -7.53
C PRO A 301 -27.41 -13.73 -6.63
N GLY A 302 -27.76 -13.79 -5.35
CA GLY A 302 -27.09 -14.62 -4.35
C GLY A 302 -25.77 -14.06 -3.81
N VAL A 303 -25.30 -12.90 -4.30
CA VAL A 303 -24.03 -12.28 -3.86
C VAL A 303 -24.26 -10.85 -3.37
N PHE A 304 -24.85 -9.99 -4.19
CA PHE A 304 -25.11 -8.58 -3.88
C PHE A 304 -26.58 -8.22 -4.17
N PRO A 305 -27.26 -7.51 -3.25
CA PRO A 305 -28.67 -7.18 -3.43
C PRO A 305 -28.86 -6.16 -4.57
N GLY A 306 -29.99 -6.27 -5.27
CA GLY A 306 -30.44 -5.23 -6.19
C GLY A 306 -30.93 -3.99 -5.45
N LEU A 307 -30.70 -2.82 -6.04
CA LEU A 307 -31.18 -1.51 -5.57
C LEU A 307 -32.50 -1.12 -6.22
N LYS A 308 -32.74 -1.56 -7.46
CA LYS A 308 -34.00 -1.35 -8.19
C LYS A 308 -35.17 -2.01 -7.46
N GLY A 309 -36.16 -1.22 -7.09
CA GLY A 309 -37.34 -1.62 -6.31
C GLY A 309 -37.02 -2.07 -4.89
N SER A 310 -35.81 -1.84 -4.39
CA SER A 310 -35.38 -2.31 -3.08
C SER A 310 -36.01 -1.50 -1.95
N ALA A 311 -36.23 -2.13 -0.79
CA ALA A 311 -36.77 -1.47 0.39
C ALA A 311 -35.85 -0.35 0.93
N ILE A 312 -34.55 -0.40 0.64
CA ILE A 312 -33.60 0.66 1.01
C ILE A 312 -33.72 1.85 0.05
N ALA A 313 -33.68 1.62 -1.26
CA ALA A 313 -33.73 2.70 -2.25
C ALA A 313 -35.12 3.38 -2.34
N THR A 314 -36.20 2.67 -1.99
CA THR A 314 -37.58 3.21 -2.05
C THR A 314 -38.17 3.52 -0.67
N GLY A 315 -37.47 3.17 0.42
CA GLY A 315 -37.90 3.38 1.80
C GLY A 315 -37.42 4.71 2.38
N ASP A 316 -37.12 4.75 3.68
CA ASP A 316 -36.66 5.96 4.36
C ASP A 316 -35.29 6.47 3.84
N VAL A 317 -35.16 7.78 3.63
CA VAL A 317 -33.93 8.41 3.12
C VAL A 317 -32.81 8.30 4.15
N ALA A 318 -33.11 8.45 5.46
CA ALA A 318 -32.08 8.38 6.50
C ALA A 318 -31.50 6.96 6.62
N ALA A 319 -32.34 5.93 6.49
CA ALA A 319 -31.87 4.54 6.40
C ALA A 319 -30.98 4.30 5.17
N HIS A 320 -31.31 4.92 4.02
CA HIS A 320 -30.46 4.81 2.84
C HIS A 320 -29.11 5.52 3.02
N LEU A 321 -29.12 6.73 3.58
CA LEU A 321 -27.93 7.48 3.97
C LEU A 321 -27.03 6.65 4.90
N ASP A 322 -27.60 6.01 5.92
CA ASP A 322 -26.85 5.17 6.86
C ASP A 322 -26.12 4.02 6.14
N ILE A 323 -26.81 3.30 5.26
CA ILE A 323 -26.21 2.18 4.53
C ILE A 323 -25.06 2.63 3.62
N VAL A 324 -25.18 3.75 2.92
CA VAL A 324 -24.13 4.24 2.02
C VAL A 324 -22.96 4.83 2.82
N VAL A 325 -23.25 5.65 3.83
CA VAL A 325 -22.22 6.35 4.63
C VAL A 325 -21.46 5.38 5.53
N ASN A 326 -22.18 4.51 6.26
CA ASN A 326 -21.61 3.64 7.28
C ASN A 326 -21.41 2.18 6.84
N GLY A 327 -21.89 1.82 5.65
CA GLY A 327 -21.90 0.43 5.19
C GLY A 327 -22.88 -0.42 5.99
N LYS A 328 -22.72 -1.75 5.93
CA LYS A 328 -23.55 -2.67 6.71
C LYS A 328 -22.70 -3.78 7.32
N ALA A 329 -22.55 -3.72 8.64
CA ALA A 329 -21.82 -4.71 9.43
C ALA A 329 -22.32 -6.15 9.15
N GLY A 330 -21.39 -7.08 9.01
CA GLY A 330 -21.67 -8.48 8.69
C GLY A 330 -22.04 -8.74 7.23
N THR A 331 -21.90 -7.75 6.34
CA THR A 331 -22.07 -7.91 4.89
C THR A 331 -20.86 -7.35 4.14
N ALA A 332 -20.84 -7.52 2.81
CA ALA A 332 -19.80 -6.96 1.95
C ALA A 332 -20.01 -5.46 1.63
N MET A 333 -21.09 -4.84 2.10
CA MET A 333 -21.34 -3.41 1.87
C MET A 333 -20.42 -2.55 2.74
N GLN A 334 -19.44 -1.92 2.09
CA GLN A 334 -18.45 -1.05 2.72
C GLN A 334 -19.02 0.32 3.08
N ALA A 335 -18.36 1.02 4.00
CA ALA A 335 -18.68 2.38 4.38
C ALA A 335 -18.06 3.39 3.39
N PHE A 336 -18.87 4.18 2.69
CA PHE A 336 -18.37 5.17 1.72
C PHE A 336 -18.28 6.59 2.28
N GLY A 337 -18.74 6.84 3.51
CA GLY A 337 -18.77 8.17 4.12
C GLY A 337 -17.41 8.87 4.22
N GLY A 338 -16.33 8.09 4.38
CA GLY A 338 -14.96 8.58 4.37
C GLY A 338 -14.26 8.47 2.99
N GLN A 339 -14.90 7.82 2.02
CA GLN A 339 -14.30 7.53 0.72
C GLN A 339 -14.73 8.53 -0.36
N LEU A 340 -15.94 9.09 -0.24
CA LEU A 340 -16.57 9.96 -1.22
C LEU A 340 -16.89 11.33 -0.63
N SER A 341 -16.92 12.34 -1.49
CA SER A 341 -17.34 13.70 -1.12
C SER A 341 -18.81 13.73 -0.74
N GLU A 342 -19.22 14.72 0.06
CA GLU A 342 -20.63 14.93 0.41
C GLU A 342 -21.50 15.14 -0.84
N VAL A 343 -20.93 15.75 -1.89
CA VAL A 343 -21.63 15.98 -3.15
C VAL A 343 -21.84 14.66 -3.89
N ASP A 344 -20.81 13.82 -4.00
CA ASP A 344 -20.94 12.52 -4.65
C ASP A 344 -21.89 11.58 -3.89
N LEU A 345 -21.83 11.56 -2.56
CA LEU A 345 -22.75 10.78 -1.74
C LEU A 345 -24.20 11.22 -1.93
N ALA A 346 -24.45 12.54 -1.91
CA ALA A 346 -25.78 13.10 -2.14
C ALA A 346 -26.29 12.78 -3.56
N ALA A 347 -25.42 12.89 -4.56
CA ALA A 347 -25.74 12.59 -5.95
C ALA A 347 -26.03 11.11 -6.16
N ILE A 348 -25.19 10.20 -5.62
CA ILE A 348 -25.39 8.74 -5.71
C ILE A 348 -26.73 8.35 -5.11
N ILE A 349 -27.01 8.77 -3.88
CA ILE A 349 -28.26 8.40 -3.20
C ILE A 349 -29.45 8.96 -3.97
N THR A 350 -29.38 10.21 -4.45
CA THR A 350 -30.42 10.79 -5.29
C THR A 350 -30.64 9.97 -6.57
N TYR A 351 -29.57 9.56 -7.25
CA TYR A 351 -29.63 8.72 -8.44
C TYR A 351 -30.26 7.36 -8.16
N GLU A 352 -29.78 6.63 -7.15
CA GLU A 352 -30.29 5.31 -6.79
C GLU A 352 -31.78 5.32 -6.43
N ARG A 353 -32.26 6.41 -5.82
CA ARG A 353 -33.67 6.57 -5.43
C ARG A 353 -34.60 6.97 -6.57
N ASN A 354 -34.07 7.43 -7.70
CA ASN A 354 -34.86 7.94 -8.83
C ASN A 354 -34.63 7.20 -10.15
N ALA A 355 -33.50 6.51 -10.29
CA ALA A 355 -33.15 5.71 -11.45
C ALA A 355 -33.94 4.39 -11.51
N TRP A 356 -33.88 3.76 -12.69
CA TRP A 356 -34.39 2.40 -12.96
C TRP A 356 -35.87 2.15 -12.62
N GLY A 357 -36.67 3.22 -12.50
CA GLY A 357 -38.09 3.16 -12.16
C GLY A 357 -38.39 3.21 -10.65
N ASN A 358 -37.41 3.53 -9.80
CA ASN A 358 -37.65 3.78 -8.38
C ASN A 358 -38.46 5.06 -8.15
N SER A 359 -38.18 6.12 -8.92
CA SER A 359 -39.00 7.33 -9.08
C SER A 359 -39.60 7.89 -7.78
N THR A 360 -38.84 7.89 -6.70
CA THR A 360 -39.30 8.38 -5.38
C THR A 360 -39.55 9.89 -5.36
N GLY A 361 -38.85 10.65 -6.21
CA GLY A 361 -38.85 12.11 -6.22
C GLY A 361 -37.97 12.72 -5.13
N ASP A 362 -37.28 11.89 -4.33
CA ASP A 362 -36.43 12.37 -3.26
C ASP A 362 -35.15 13.00 -3.78
N LEU A 363 -34.71 14.04 -3.08
CA LEU A 363 -33.55 14.85 -3.42
C LEU A 363 -32.67 14.98 -2.16
N VAL A 364 -31.53 14.30 -2.14
CA VAL A 364 -30.57 14.40 -1.04
C VAL A 364 -29.59 15.52 -1.38
N GLN A 365 -29.45 16.50 -0.49
CA GLN A 365 -28.46 17.58 -0.68
C GLN A 365 -27.14 17.22 -0.01
N PRO A 366 -26.00 17.75 -0.49
CA PRO A 366 -24.70 17.54 0.15
C PRO A 366 -24.68 17.99 1.61
N LEU A 367 -25.43 19.03 1.94
CA LEU A 367 -25.60 19.51 3.32
C LEU A 367 -26.30 18.48 4.22
N ASP A 368 -27.20 17.64 3.68
CA ASP A 368 -27.87 16.59 4.44
C ASP A 368 -26.88 15.48 4.80
N VAL A 369 -26.01 15.10 3.85
CA VAL A 369 -24.92 14.16 4.08
C VAL A 369 -23.94 14.71 5.12
N LEU A 370 -23.55 15.99 5.00
CA LEU A 370 -22.65 16.64 5.94
C LEU A 370 -23.22 16.61 7.38
N LYS A 371 -24.49 16.98 7.53
CA LYS A 371 -25.19 16.92 8.83
C LYS A 371 -25.28 15.50 9.36
N PHE A 372 -25.55 14.53 8.49
CA PHE A 372 -25.61 13.11 8.86
C PHE A 372 -24.26 12.63 9.39
N LYS A 373 -23.15 12.97 8.72
CA LYS A 373 -21.79 12.62 9.16
C LYS A 373 -21.39 13.30 10.48
N GLN A 374 -21.84 14.53 10.71
CA GLN A 374 -21.52 15.30 11.93
C GLN A 374 -22.41 14.95 13.13
N GLY A 375 -23.60 14.41 12.90
CA GLY A 375 -24.57 14.06 13.94
C GLY A 375 -24.36 12.67 14.58
N GLN A 376 -23.27 11.98 14.24
CA GLN A 376 -22.95 10.62 14.70
C GLN A 376 -22.07 10.60 15.95
#